data_AF-A0A8X6WAC6-F1
#
_entry.id   AF-A0A8X6WAC6-F1
#
_cell.length_a   1.000
_cell.length_b   1.000
_cell.length_c   1.000
_cell.angle_alpha   90.00
_cell.angle_beta   90.00
_cell.angle_gamma   90.00
#
_symmetry.space_group_name_H-M   'P 1'
#
loop_
_entity.id
_entity.type
_entity.pdbx_description
1 polymer ?
#
loop_
_entity_poly.entity_id
_entity_poly.type
_entity_poly.pdbx_seq_one_letter_code
_entity_poly.pdbx_strand_id
1 'polypeptide(L)'
;MDAVYFLHQENPPTWASVKHANLGMERTSRGKFEGGDALWEESRLGTYADSEIRLVEIQEKLCSEEEKAFDQCHHLAEEHEALLEEWWFKSKASYPDIFYFLCIDKLLVCCPENHFGSDCKPCLGGLVNPCSGHGQCKGGGTRKGSGLCRCDLGYNGELCEKCKIGYYNDTSVNGSWQCTKCDVSCKGHCREAGPKGCEVCADGYYYSIELGCVGKSSYFDLFLF
;
A
#
# COMPACT_ATOMS: atom_id res chain seq x y z
N MET A 1 1.05 -1.62 4.05
CA MET A 1 0.41 -0.34 3.67
C MET A 1 1.00 0.01 2.32
N ASP A 2 0.28 -0.38 1.26
CA ASP A 2 0.77 -0.50 -0.12
C ASP A 2 1.03 0.85 -0.81
N ALA A 3 1.77 0.84 -1.93
CA ALA A 3 1.93 1.99 -2.83
C ALA A 3 0.58 2.58 -3.26
N VAL A 4 -0.43 1.71 -3.35
CA VAL A 4 -1.85 2.03 -3.53
C VAL A 4 -2.37 3.04 -2.49
N TYR A 5 -1.88 3.04 -1.25
CA TYR A 5 -2.31 3.96 -0.19
C TYR A 5 -1.89 5.42 -0.45
N PHE A 6 -0.78 5.66 -1.15
CA PHE A 6 -0.29 7.01 -1.46
C PHE A 6 -0.88 7.60 -2.74
N LEU A 7 -1.23 6.74 -3.72
CA LEU A 7 -2.07 7.12 -4.87
C LEU A 7 -3.39 7.79 -4.42
N HIS A 8 -3.98 7.33 -3.31
CA HIS A 8 -5.17 7.94 -2.70
C HIS A 8 -4.96 9.39 -2.21
N GLN A 9 -3.72 9.83 -1.94
CA GLN A 9 -3.45 11.13 -1.30
C GLN A 9 -3.09 12.24 -2.29
N GLU A 10 -2.51 11.93 -3.45
CA GLU A 10 -1.99 12.95 -4.38
C GLU A 10 -2.80 13.12 -5.68
N ASN A 11 -3.58 12.11 -6.10
CA ASN A 11 -4.58 12.18 -7.19
C ASN A 11 -5.88 11.43 -6.82
N PRO A 12 -6.56 11.80 -5.72
CA PRO A 12 -7.70 11.05 -5.18
C PRO A 12 -8.84 10.78 -6.18
N PRO A 13 -9.26 11.71 -7.06
CA PRO A 13 -10.44 11.51 -7.90
C PRO A 13 -10.21 10.49 -9.03
N THR A 14 -9.08 10.57 -9.73
CA THR A 14 -8.77 9.68 -10.87
C THR A 14 -8.50 8.26 -10.44
N TRP A 15 -7.80 8.08 -9.33
CA TRP A 15 -7.63 6.77 -8.73
C TRP A 15 -8.95 6.19 -8.22
N ALA A 16 -9.80 7.00 -7.58
CA ALA A 16 -11.12 6.57 -7.16
C ALA A 16 -11.93 6.05 -8.34
N SER A 17 -12.07 6.80 -9.44
CA SER A 17 -12.84 6.37 -10.61
C SER A 17 -12.32 5.04 -11.20
N VAL A 18 -11.00 4.86 -11.33
CA VAL A 18 -10.41 3.60 -11.83
C VAL A 18 -10.65 2.43 -10.87
N LYS A 19 -10.43 2.64 -9.57
CA LYS A 19 -10.64 1.61 -8.54
C LYS A 19 -12.10 1.15 -8.54
N HIS A 20 -13.04 2.09 -8.63
CA HIS A 20 -14.47 1.76 -8.63
C HIS A 20 -14.90 1.08 -9.93
N ALA A 21 -14.28 1.41 -11.08
CA ALA A 21 -14.54 0.69 -12.33
C ALA A 21 -14.16 -0.80 -12.20
N ASN A 22 -13.01 -1.10 -11.60
CA ASN A 22 -12.59 -2.47 -11.29
C ASN A 22 -13.58 -3.18 -10.35
N LEU A 23 -13.98 -2.52 -9.25
CA LEU A 23 -14.97 -3.08 -8.32
C LEU A 23 -16.33 -3.30 -9.00
N GLY A 24 -16.77 -2.40 -9.87
CA GLY A 24 -17.99 -2.55 -10.66
C GLY A 24 -17.93 -3.73 -11.61
N MET A 25 -16.78 -3.94 -12.27
CA MET A 25 -16.54 -5.14 -13.07
C MET A 25 -16.64 -6.42 -12.23
N GLU A 26 -16.03 -6.46 -11.04
CA GLU A 26 -16.14 -7.61 -10.15
C GLU A 26 -17.59 -7.87 -9.72
N ARG A 27 -18.33 -6.83 -9.35
CA ARG A 27 -19.74 -6.92 -8.91
C ARG A 27 -20.67 -7.44 -10.01
N THR A 28 -20.45 -7.01 -11.24
CA THR A 28 -21.24 -7.43 -12.41
C THR A 28 -20.70 -8.70 -13.07
N SER A 29 -19.62 -9.30 -12.56
CA SER A 29 -18.96 -10.45 -13.22
C SER A 29 -19.82 -11.72 -13.30
N ARG A 30 -20.77 -11.90 -12.37
CA ARG A 30 -21.58 -13.12 -12.27
C ARG A 30 -22.92 -13.09 -13.01
N GLY A 31 -23.27 -11.98 -13.67
CA GLY A 31 -24.60 -11.80 -14.28
C GLY A 31 -25.73 -11.79 -13.24
N LYS A 32 -26.82 -11.10 -13.55
CA LYS A 32 -28.09 -11.35 -12.86
C LYS A 32 -28.73 -12.55 -13.56
N PHE A 33 -28.68 -13.72 -12.94
CA PHE A 33 -29.47 -14.87 -13.42
C PHE A 33 -30.96 -14.62 -13.10
N GLU A 34 -31.62 -13.75 -13.88
CA GLU A 34 -33.07 -13.59 -13.87
C GLU A 34 -33.73 -14.71 -14.70
N GLY A 35 -33.46 -15.97 -14.33
CA GLY A 35 -34.35 -17.11 -14.62
C GLY A 35 -34.75 -17.39 -16.07
N GLY A 36 -33.90 -17.09 -17.07
CA GLY A 36 -34.07 -17.53 -18.46
C GLY A 36 -33.13 -18.70 -18.82
N ASP A 37 -33.52 -19.55 -19.78
CA ASP A 37 -32.69 -20.65 -20.26
C ASP A 37 -31.35 -20.14 -20.81
N ALA A 38 -30.27 -20.33 -20.04
CA ALA A 38 -28.93 -19.80 -20.28
C ALA A 38 -28.36 -20.11 -21.69
N LEU A 39 -28.78 -21.22 -22.30
CA LEU A 39 -28.34 -21.64 -23.64
C LEU A 39 -28.91 -20.76 -24.78
N TRP A 40 -30.05 -20.10 -24.56
CA TRP A 40 -30.68 -19.23 -25.55
C TRP A 40 -30.10 -17.81 -25.52
N GLU A 41 -29.69 -17.33 -24.34
CA GLU A 41 -29.03 -16.03 -24.17
C GLU A 41 -27.59 -16.03 -24.71
N GLU A 42 -26.86 -17.14 -24.51
CA GLU A 42 -25.45 -17.30 -24.88
C GLU A 42 -25.20 -17.31 -26.42
N SER A 43 -26.24 -17.55 -27.22
CA SER A 43 -26.13 -17.78 -28.66
C SER A 43 -26.53 -16.59 -29.55
N ARG A 44 -27.12 -15.51 -29.00
CA ARG A 44 -27.60 -14.36 -29.80
C ARG A 44 -27.23 -12.98 -29.27
N LEU A 45 -26.88 -12.85 -28.00
CA LEU A 45 -26.35 -11.63 -27.41
C LEU A 45 -24.87 -11.89 -27.16
N GLY A 46 -23.99 -10.97 -27.57
CA GLY A 46 -22.58 -11.06 -27.18
C GLY A 46 -22.50 -11.31 -25.67
N THR A 47 -21.51 -12.09 -25.23
CA THR A 47 -21.36 -12.45 -23.81
C THR A 47 -21.56 -11.21 -22.94
N TYR A 48 -22.57 -11.21 -22.06
CA TYR A 48 -22.92 -10.07 -21.18
C TYR A 48 -21.67 -9.41 -20.55
N ALA A 49 -20.64 -10.22 -20.29
CA ALA A 49 -19.29 -9.83 -19.92
C ALA A 49 -18.68 -8.62 -20.67
N ASP A 50 -18.97 -8.42 -21.95
CA ASP A 50 -18.40 -7.31 -22.75
C ASP A 50 -19.49 -6.47 -23.43
N SER A 51 -20.74 -6.58 -22.96
CA SER A 51 -21.88 -5.83 -23.49
C SER A 51 -21.90 -4.37 -23.03
N GLU A 52 -22.51 -3.49 -23.83
CA GLU A 52 -22.78 -2.09 -23.46
C GLU A 52 -23.67 -1.98 -22.23
N ILE A 53 -24.66 -2.87 -22.10
CA ILE A 53 -25.55 -2.92 -20.94
C ILE A 53 -24.75 -3.10 -19.65
N ARG A 54 -23.79 -4.03 -19.63
CA ARG A 54 -22.92 -4.24 -18.46
C ARG A 54 -22.06 -3.02 -18.16
N LEU A 55 -21.57 -2.32 -19.18
CA LEU A 55 -20.78 -1.10 -18.99
C LEU A 55 -21.62 0.01 -18.32
N VAL A 56 -22.85 0.23 -18.78
CA VAL A 56 -23.78 1.20 -18.17
C VAL A 56 -24.05 0.86 -16.71
N GLU A 57 -24.33 -0.41 -16.38
CA GLU A 57 -24.54 -0.85 -14.99
C GLU A 57 -23.33 -0.56 -14.08
N ILE A 58 -22.12 -0.65 -14.63
CA ILE A 58 -20.88 -0.31 -13.92
C ILE A 58 -20.79 1.21 -13.72
N GLN A 59 -21.02 2.00 -14.77
CA GLN A 59 -20.92 3.46 -14.73
C GLN A 59 -21.95 4.09 -13.78
N GLU A 60 -23.19 3.60 -13.75
CA GLU A 60 -24.24 4.08 -12.85
C GLU A 60 -23.86 3.97 -11.37
N LYS A 61 -23.06 2.96 -11.00
CA LYS A 61 -22.64 2.69 -9.62
C LYS A 61 -21.20 3.11 -9.34
N LEU A 62 -20.51 3.71 -10.31
CA LEU A 62 -19.09 3.99 -10.25
C LEU A 62 -18.72 4.85 -9.04
N CYS A 63 -19.48 5.91 -8.78
CA CYS A 63 -19.17 6.84 -7.69
C CYS A 63 -20.04 6.63 -6.44
N SER A 64 -20.84 5.56 -6.40
CA SER A 64 -21.85 5.34 -5.35
C SER A 64 -21.30 5.14 -3.94
N GLU A 65 -20.03 4.76 -3.79
CA GLU A 65 -19.36 4.53 -2.51
C GLU A 65 -18.45 5.70 -2.08
N GLU A 66 -18.34 6.75 -2.90
CA GLU A 66 -17.48 7.91 -2.62
C GLU A 66 -18.22 9.04 -1.93
N GLU A 67 -18.36 8.95 -0.60
CA GLU A 67 -19.06 9.98 0.18
C GLU A 67 -18.34 11.33 0.20
N LYS A 68 -17.00 11.34 0.16
CA LYS A 68 -16.19 12.57 0.34
C LYS A 68 -15.84 13.28 -0.96
N ALA A 69 -15.83 12.55 -2.07
CA ALA A 69 -15.40 13.02 -3.38
C ALA A 69 -16.43 12.72 -4.49
N PHE A 70 -17.70 12.56 -4.11
CA PHE A 70 -18.80 12.19 -5.02
C PHE A 70 -18.83 13.02 -6.30
N ASP A 71 -18.93 14.35 -6.18
CA ASP A 71 -19.03 15.27 -7.33
C ASP A 71 -17.77 15.23 -8.22
N GLN A 72 -16.60 15.06 -7.61
CA GLN A 72 -15.32 15.01 -8.32
C GLN A 72 -15.18 13.69 -9.09
N CYS A 73 -15.63 12.58 -8.48
CA CYS A 73 -15.69 11.29 -9.14
C CYS A 73 -16.64 11.34 -10.33
N HIS A 74 -17.85 11.89 -10.16
CA HIS A 74 -18.82 12.01 -11.25
C HIS A 74 -18.28 12.90 -12.38
N HIS A 75 -17.81 14.11 -12.08
CA HIS A 75 -17.23 14.98 -13.11
C HIS A 75 -16.14 14.29 -13.92
N LEU A 76 -15.25 13.56 -13.26
CA LEU A 76 -14.16 12.86 -13.93
C LEU A 76 -14.63 11.62 -14.72
N ALA A 77 -15.64 10.92 -14.22
CA ALA A 77 -16.26 9.80 -14.93
C ALA A 77 -16.90 10.28 -16.24
N GLU A 78 -17.61 11.40 -16.21
CA GLU A 78 -18.19 12.04 -17.39
C GLU A 78 -17.09 12.55 -18.35
N GLU A 79 -16.06 13.23 -17.84
CA GLU A 79 -14.96 13.77 -18.65
C GLU A 79 -14.21 12.68 -19.42
N HIS A 80 -14.17 11.45 -18.89
CA HIS A 80 -13.40 10.34 -19.45
C HIS A 80 -14.25 9.16 -19.92
N GLU A 81 -15.56 9.33 -20.06
CA GLU A 81 -16.50 8.31 -20.54
C GLU A 81 -16.05 7.71 -21.88
N ALA A 82 -15.68 8.55 -22.84
CA ALA A 82 -15.23 8.10 -24.16
C ALA A 82 -13.97 7.21 -24.11
N LEU A 83 -13.05 7.47 -23.18
CA LEU A 83 -11.85 6.64 -22.98
C LEU A 83 -12.21 5.31 -22.32
N LEU A 84 -13.17 5.32 -21.39
CA LEU A 84 -13.68 4.12 -20.74
C LEU A 84 -14.38 3.20 -21.75
N GLU A 85 -15.19 3.75 -22.64
CA GLU A 85 -15.82 3.01 -23.74
C GLU A 85 -14.78 2.47 -24.75
N GLU A 86 -13.81 3.30 -25.16
CA GLU A 86 -12.72 2.85 -26.04
C GLU A 86 -12.02 1.63 -25.44
N TRP A 87 -11.70 1.71 -24.14
CA TRP A 87 -11.10 0.60 -23.42
C TRP A 87 -12.00 -0.63 -23.47
N TRP A 88 -13.25 -0.49 -23.03
CA TRP A 88 -14.20 -1.60 -22.88
C TRP A 88 -14.43 -2.36 -24.19
N PHE A 89 -14.68 -1.64 -25.28
CA PHE A 89 -15.08 -2.25 -26.54
C PHE A 89 -13.91 -2.62 -27.47
N LYS A 90 -12.75 -1.94 -27.34
CA LYS A 90 -11.66 -2.06 -28.34
C LYS A 90 -10.33 -2.48 -27.74
N SER A 91 -10.00 -2.08 -26.53
CA SER A 91 -8.64 -2.23 -25.99
C SER A 91 -8.52 -3.25 -24.86
N LYS A 92 -9.61 -3.69 -24.24
CA LYS A 92 -9.63 -4.62 -23.09
C LYS A 92 -8.84 -5.91 -23.31
N ALA A 93 -8.85 -6.47 -24.53
CA ALA A 93 -8.09 -7.66 -24.86
C ALA A 93 -6.56 -7.43 -24.91
N SER A 94 -6.13 -6.25 -25.33
CA SER A 94 -4.70 -5.88 -25.42
C SER A 94 -4.18 -5.23 -24.13
N TYR A 95 -5.06 -4.57 -23.38
CA TYR A 95 -4.78 -3.84 -22.14
C TYR A 95 -5.81 -4.26 -21.09
N PRO A 96 -5.71 -5.46 -20.50
CA PRO A 96 -6.69 -5.94 -19.51
C PRO A 96 -6.67 -5.11 -18.23
N ASP A 97 -5.55 -4.45 -17.93
CA ASP A 97 -5.42 -3.53 -16.81
C ASP A 97 -5.92 -2.13 -17.20
N ILE A 98 -7.15 -1.80 -16.78
CA ILE A 98 -7.76 -0.50 -16.99
C ILE A 98 -6.99 0.64 -16.30
N PHE A 99 -6.30 0.38 -15.18
CA PHE A 99 -5.49 1.40 -14.50
C PHE A 99 -4.29 1.79 -15.36
N TYR A 100 -3.63 0.80 -15.95
CA TYR A 100 -2.56 1.04 -16.91
C TYR A 100 -3.06 1.85 -18.11
N PHE A 101 -4.15 1.41 -18.75
CA PHE A 101 -4.69 2.09 -19.92
C PHE A 101 -5.11 3.53 -19.61
N LEU A 102 -5.96 3.73 -18.61
CA LEU A 102 -6.55 5.04 -18.36
C LEU A 102 -5.54 5.97 -17.66
N CYS A 103 -5.00 5.56 -16.51
CA CYS A 103 -4.23 6.48 -15.67
C CYS A 103 -2.77 6.66 -16.12
N ILE A 104 -2.13 5.59 -16.59
CA ILE A 104 -0.70 5.60 -16.95
C ILE A 104 -0.49 5.98 -18.42
N ASP A 105 -1.24 5.39 -19.35
CA ASP A 105 -1.04 5.54 -20.80
C ASP A 105 -1.82 6.74 -21.39
N LYS A 106 -3.14 6.80 -21.20
CA LYS A 106 -3.99 7.82 -21.82
C LYS A 106 -3.96 9.17 -21.11
N LEU A 107 -4.19 9.18 -19.79
CA LEU A 107 -4.28 10.43 -19.01
C LEU A 107 -2.92 10.94 -18.54
N LEU A 108 -1.90 10.07 -18.48
CA LEU A 108 -0.54 10.41 -18.02
C LEU A 108 -0.49 11.02 -16.62
N VAL A 109 -1.47 10.74 -15.75
CA VAL A 109 -1.55 11.29 -14.38
C VAL A 109 -1.03 10.32 -13.31
N CYS A 110 -0.84 9.04 -13.66
CA CYS A 110 -0.20 8.03 -12.82
C CYS A 110 1.15 7.57 -13.38
N CYS A 111 1.93 6.93 -12.52
CA CYS A 111 3.09 6.13 -12.88
C CYS A 111 2.83 4.64 -12.57
N PRO A 112 3.60 3.72 -13.19
CA PRO A 112 3.66 2.34 -12.73
C PRO A 112 4.04 2.26 -11.25
N GLU A 113 3.70 1.16 -10.59
CA GLU A 113 4.12 0.93 -9.21
C GLU A 113 5.63 1.11 -9.05
N ASN A 114 6.03 1.67 -7.91
CA ASN A 114 7.42 1.93 -7.56
C ASN A 114 8.17 2.82 -8.59
N HIS A 115 7.45 3.73 -9.25
CA HIS A 115 8.01 4.84 -10.01
C HIS A 115 7.44 6.18 -9.53
N PHE A 116 8.16 7.28 -9.72
CA PHE A 116 7.78 8.59 -9.18
C PHE A 116 8.18 9.74 -10.12
N GLY A 117 7.57 10.91 -9.90
CA GLY A 117 7.88 12.15 -10.61
C GLY A 117 7.33 12.21 -12.03
N SER A 118 7.51 13.36 -12.70
CA SER A 118 6.94 13.63 -14.04
C SER A 118 7.29 12.54 -15.06
N ASP A 119 8.53 12.06 -14.98
CA ASP A 119 9.10 11.11 -15.94
C ASP A 119 8.91 9.64 -15.49
N CYS A 120 8.19 9.40 -14.39
CA CYS A 120 8.06 8.07 -13.76
C CYS A 120 9.41 7.36 -13.61
N LYS A 121 10.34 7.97 -12.87
CA LYS A 121 11.64 7.37 -12.57
C LYS A 121 11.47 6.24 -11.55
N PRO A 122 12.26 5.15 -11.63
CA PRO A 122 12.15 4.05 -10.68
C PRO A 122 12.55 4.49 -9.27
N CYS A 123 11.84 4.00 -8.27
CA CYS A 123 12.11 4.25 -6.86
C CYS A 123 13.46 3.66 -6.42
N LEU A 124 14.04 4.28 -5.39
CA LEU A 124 15.26 3.80 -4.76
C LEU A 124 15.05 2.45 -4.06
N GLY A 125 16.05 1.57 -4.12
CA GLY A 125 15.96 0.20 -3.59
C GLY A 125 15.35 -0.82 -4.56
N GLY A 126 14.93 -0.38 -5.76
CA GLY A 126 14.44 -1.24 -6.83
C GLY A 126 12.91 -1.36 -6.87
N LEU A 127 12.41 -2.06 -7.89
CA LEU A 127 10.98 -2.17 -8.17
C LEU A 127 10.27 -3.26 -7.37
N VAL A 128 10.99 -4.28 -6.91
CA VAL A 128 10.38 -5.41 -6.17
C VAL A 128 10.26 -5.06 -4.68
N ASN A 129 11.35 -4.59 -4.08
CA ASN A 129 11.43 -4.21 -2.67
C ASN A 129 12.04 -2.81 -2.53
N PRO A 130 11.33 -1.74 -2.97
CA PRO A 130 11.79 -0.38 -2.75
C PRO A 130 12.06 -0.15 -1.26
N CYS A 131 13.01 0.72 -0.94
CA CYS A 131 13.37 1.00 0.46
C CYS A 131 13.71 -0.26 1.27
N SER A 132 14.38 -1.23 0.63
CA SER A 132 14.75 -2.52 1.20
C SER A 132 13.58 -3.32 1.79
N GLY A 133 12.34 -3.00 1.42
CA GLY A 133 11.14 -3.60 2.01
C GLY A 133 10.79 -3.09 3.42
N HIS A 134 11.46 -2.04 3.90
CA HIS A 134 11.30 -1.48 5.25
C HIS A 134 10.94 0.01 5.23
N GLY A 135 10.26 0.42 4.16
CA GLY A 135 9.78 1.77 4.01
C GLY A 135 8.99 1.94 2.72
N GLN A 136 8.67 3.19 2.43
CA GLN A 136 7.83 3.55 1.29
C GLN A 136 8.51 4.61 0.43
N CYS A 137 8.42 4.44 -0.88
CA CYS A 137 8.91 5.42 -1.83
C CYS A 137 7.98 6.65 -1.87
N LYS A 138 8.52 7.84 -1.58
CA LYS A 138 7.77 9.09 -1.64
C LYS A 138 7.40 9.42 -3.09
N GLY A 139 6.10 9.37 -3.38
CA GLY A 139 5.55 9.57 -4.71
C GLY A 139 5.48 8.31 -5.58
N GLY A 140 5.69 7.12 -4.99
CA GLY A 140 5.52 5.85 -5.71
C GLY A 140 4.12 5.72 -6.32
N GLY A 141 4.06 5.45 -7.63
CA GLY A 141 2.83 5.41 -8.44
C GLY A 141 2.35 6.78 -8.94
N THR A 142 2.97 7.89 -8.52
CA THR A 142 2.49 9.24 -8.84
C THR A 142 3.44 9.96 -9.79
N ARG A 143 2.91 10.95 -10.53
CA ARG A 143 3.72 11.89 -11.33
C ARG A 143 4.43 12.96 -10.49
N LYS A 144 4.45 12.80 -9.16
CA LYS A 144 4.99 13.74 -8.18
C LYS A 144 5.92 12.99 -7.21
N GLY A 145 6.39 13.71 -6.20
CA GLY A 145 7.25 13.18 -5.15
C GLY A 145 8.75 13.13 -5.50
N SER A 146 9.54 12.84 -4.48
CA SER A 146 11.00 12.89 -4.54
C SER A 146 11.68 11.55 -4.81
N GLY A 147 10.95 10.43 -4.71
CA GLY A 147 11.51 9.08 -4.83
C GLY A 147 12.31 8.57 -3.64
N LEU A 148 12.61 9.46 -2.67
CA LEU A 148 13.26 9.11 -1.42
C LEU A 148 12.41 8.17 -0.56
N CYS A 149 13.07 7.37 0.25
CA CYS A 149 12.41 6.46 1.17
C CYS A 149 11.92 7.14 2.44
N ARG A 150 10.71 6.77 2.84
CA ARG A 150 10.13 7.03 4.15
C ARG A 150 10.14 5.72 4.94
N CYS A 151 11.11 5.58 5.83
CA CYS A 151 11.32 4.34 6.56
C CYS A 151 10.24 4.05 7.59
N ASP A 152 9.95 2.77 7.76
CA ASP A 152 9.05 2.27 8.78
C ASP A 152 9.65 2.44 10.18
N LEU A 153 8.81 2.19 11.19
CA LEU A 153 9.24 2.33 12.59
C LEU A 153 10.41 1.38 12.87
N GLY A 154 11.47 1.92 13.51
CA GLY A 154 12.68 1.17 13.81
C GLY A 154 13.73 1.16 12.69
N TYR A 155 13.41 1.61 11.47
CA TYR A 155 14.34 1.61 10.33
C TYR A 155 14.83 3.01 9.95
N ASN A 156 16.04 3.11 9.44
CA ASN A 156 16.70 4.33 9.03
C ASN A 156 17.68 4.06 7.88
N GLY A 157 18.23 5.13 7.31
CA GLY A 157 19.08 5.05 6.12
C GLY A 157 18.35 5.58 4.88
N GLU A 158 19.09 5.72 3.78
CA GLU A 158 18.51 6.20 2.52
C GLU A 158 17.58 5.16 1.88
N LEU A 159 17.85 3.88 2.15
CA LEU A 159 17.07 2.74 1.69
C LEU A 159 16.40 2.00 2.85
N CYS A 160 16.36 2.57 4.05
CA CYS A 160 15.82 1.91 5.24
C CYS A 160 16.55 0.63 5.62
N GLU A 161 17.85 0.58 5.29
CA GLU A 161 18.73 -0.57 5.43
C GLU A 161 19.40 -0.69 6.81
N LYS A 162 19.11 0.23 7.73
CA LYS A 162 19.71 0.30 9.07
C LYS A 162 18.64 0.35 10.16
N CYS A 163 18.98 -0.15 11.34
CA CYS A 163 18.14 0.07 12.51
C CYS A 163 18.38 1.44 13.14
N LYS A 164 17.29 2.07 13.60
CA LYS A 164 17.33 3.26 14.45
C LYS A 164 17.99 2.92 15.78
N ILE A 165 18.52 3.94 16.45
CA ILE A 165 18.90 3.83 17.87
C ILE A 165 17.66 3.39 18.66
N GLY A 166 17.83 2.45 19.60
CA GLY A 166 16.73 1.79 20.31
C GLY A 166 16.25 0.50 19.65
N TYR A 167 16.85 0.10 18.53
CA TYR A 167 16.52 -1.12 17.79
C TYR A 167 17.80 -1.88 17.42
N TYR A 168 17.69 -3.19 17.26
CA TYR A 168 18.78 -4.07 16.81
C TYR A 168 18.33 -4.93 15.63
N ASN A 169 19.31 -5.40 14.85
CA ASN A 169 19.07 -6.29 13.73
C ASN A 169 18.79 -7.71 14.25
N ASP A 170 17.59 -8.21 13.97
CA ASP A 170 17.12 -9.53 14.35
C ASP A 170 16.88 -10.36 13.08
N THR A 171 17.65 -11.43 12.92
CA THR A 171 17.56 -12.37 11.80
C THR A 171 16.76 -13.64 12.14
N SER A 172 16.12 -13.69 13.31
CA SER A 172 15.39 -14.87 13.76
C SER A 172 14.08 -15.12 12.99
N VAL A 173 13.59 -14.13 12.22
CA VAL A 173 12.33 -14.22 11.49
C VAL A 173 12.56 -14.69 10.06
N ASN A 174 12.32 -15.99 9.82
CA ASN A 174 12.19 -16.59 8.48
C ASN A 174 13.35 -16.28 7.51
N GLY A 175 14.55 -16.03 8.02
CA GLY A 175 15.73 -15.70 7.20
C GLY A 175 15.78 -14.26 6.67
N SER A 176 14.78 -13.42 6.99
CA SER A 176 14.84 -11.97 6.77
C SER A 176 15.36 -11.28 8.03
N TRP A 177 16.11 -10.21 7.84
CA TRP A 177 16.43 -9.32 8.95
C TRP A 177 15.26 -8.36 9.19
N GLN A 178 15.09 -7.95 10.45
CA GLN A 178 14.17 -6.90 10.85
C GLN A 178 14.75 -6.10 12.02
N CYS A 179 14.27 -4.87 12.22
CA CYS A 179 14.65 -4.08 13.38
C CYS A 179 13.71 -4.32 14.56
N THR A 180 14.20 -5.06 15.56
CA THR A 180 13.46 -5.33 16.80
C THR A 180 13.83 -4.31 17.86
N LYS A 181 12.86 -3.83 18.63
CA LYS A 181 13.08 -2.81 19.67
C LYS A 181 13.91 -3.40 20.82
N CYS A 182 14.87 -2.64 21.30
CA CYS A 182 15.62 -2.97 22.52
C CYS A 182 14.72 -3.02 23.74
N ASP A 183 15.17 -3.76 24.75
CA ASP A 183 14.54 -3.74 26.07
C ASP A 183 14.52 -2.32 26.65
N VAL A 184 13.48 -2.00 27.43
CA VAL A 184 13.32 -0.68 28.04
C VAL A 184 14.45 -0.33 29.02
N SER A 185 15.14 -1.34 29.53
CA SER A 185 16.32 -1.20 30.39
C SER A 185 17.59 -0.79 29.64
N CYS A 186 17.58 -0.74 28.30
CA CYS A 186 18.73 -0.31 27.50
C CYS A 186 18.70 1.20 27.24
N LYS A 187 19.86 1.88 27.33
CA LYS A 187 19.96 3.33 27.07
C LYS A 187 19.78 3.71 25.60
N GLY A 188 20.01 2.76 24.68
CA GLY A 188 19.78 2.97 23.25
C GLY A 188 20.24 1.81 22.37
N HIS A 189 21.45 1.29 22.58
CA HIS A 189 21.97 0.19 21.77
C HIS A 189 21.84 -1.15 22.50
N CYS A 190 21.46 -2.18 21.75
CA CYS A 190 21.40 -3.56 22.20
C CYS A 190 21.81 -4.50 21.06
N ARG A 191 22.22 -5.72 21.41
CA ARG A 191 22.66 -6.75 20.46
C ARG A 191 21.61 -7.85 20.25
N GLU A 192 20.75 -8.04 21.25
CA GLU A 192 19.71 -9.06 21.26
C GLU A 192 18.54 -8.62 22.14
N ALA A 193 17.47 -9.42 22.16
CA ALA A 193 16.30 -9.17 22.96
C ALA A 193 16.59 -9.21 24.47
N GLY A 194 15.81 -8.43 25.23
CA GLY A 194 15.81 -8.47 26.68
C GLY A 194 16.97 -7.70 27.34
N PRO A 195 16.98 -7.66 28.69
CA PRO A 195 17.87 -6.82 29.48
C PRO A 195 19.35 -7.20 29.41
N LYS A 196 19.68 -8.45 29.02
CA LYS A 196 21.06 -8.89 28.82
C LYS A 196 21.68 -8.36 27.54
N GLY A 197 20.86 -8.13 26.53
CA GLY A 197 21.30 -7.66 25.23
C GLY A 197 21.74 -6.19 25.23
N CYS A 198 21.48 -5.43 26.30
CA CYS A 198 21.85 -4.03 26.38
C CYS A 198 23.37 -3.84 26.34
N GLU A 199 23.84 -2.91 25.51
CA GLU A 199 25.24 -2.49 25.56
C GLU A 199 25.52 -1.59 26.78
N VAL A 200 24.55 -0.73 27.10
CA VAL A 200 24.59 0.18 28.24
C VAL A 200 23.19 0.22 28.87
N CYS A 201 23.12 0.03 30.18
CA CYS A 201 21.86 0.16 30.91
C CYS A 201 21.35 1.61 30.90
N ALA A 202 20.05 1.76 30.75
CA ALA A 202 19.35 3.04 30.89
C ALA A 202 19.48 3.59 32.31
N ASP A 203 19.23 4.88 32.46
CA ASP A 203 19.32 5.54 33.76
C ASP A 203 18.28 4.91 34.73
N GLY A 204 18.71 4.55 35.95
CA GLY A 204 17.89 3.83 36.92
C GLY A 204 18.02 2.29 36.88
N TYR A 205 18.73 1.75 35.89
CA TYR A 205 19.04 0.33 35.77
C TYR A 205 20.53 0.07 36.09
N TYR A 206 20.83 -1.11 36.63
CA TYR A 206 22.20 -1.58 36.83
C TYR A 206 22.38 -2.96 36.21
N TYR A 207 23.61 -3.27 35.80
CA TYR A 207 23.91 -4.55 35.16
C TYR A 207 24.09 -5.67 36.19
N SER A 208 23.37 -6.76 36.02
CA SER A 208 23.51 -8.03 36.73
C SER A 208 23.98 -9.11 35.76
N ILE A 209 24.95 -9.94 36.17
CA ILE A 209 25.47 -11.04 35.35
C ILE A 209 24.36 -12.03 34.99
N GLU A 210 23.45 -12.32 35.93
CA GLU A 210 22.40 -13.33 35.75
C GLU A 210 21.19 -12.82 34.99
N LEU A 211 20.87 -11.54 35.09
CA LEU A 211 19.60 -10.96 34.64
C LEU A 211 19.75 -9.82 33.62
N GLY A 212 20.97 -9.34 33.35
CA GLY A 212 21.21 -8.17 32.51
C GLY A 212 20.89 -6.87 33.24
N CYS A 213 20.46 -5.84 32.50
CA CYS A 213 20.05 -4.56 33.07
C CYS A 213 18.74 -4.68 33.86
N VAL A 214 18.84 -4.60 35.18
CA VAL A 214 17.70 -4.68 36.10
C VAL A 214 17.45 -3.34 36.76
N GLY A 215 16.17 -2.98 36.90
CA GLY A 215 15.79 -1.78 37.62
C GLY A 215 16.09 -1.95 39.10
N LYS A 216 16.41 -0.84 39.79
CA LYS A 216 16.34 -0.85 41.26
C LYS A 216 14.90 -1.11 41.66
N SER A 217 14.58 -2.34 42.03
CA SER A 217 13.25 -2.66 42.52
C SER A 217 12.94 -1.78 43.73
N SER A 218 11.81 -1.09 43.70
CA SER A 218 11.20 -0.38 44.85
C SER A 218 10.68 -1.35 45.93
N TYR A 219 11.18 -2.60 45.97
CA TYR A 219 10.85 -3.63 46.96
C TYR A 219 11.57 -3.48 48.30
N PHE A 220 12.33 -2.39 48.49
CA PHE A 220 12.90 -2.03 49.80
C PHE A 220 11.97 -1.17 50.67
N ASP A 221 10.73 -0.89 50.24
CA ASP A 221 9.70 -0.23 51.05
C ASP A 221 8.69 -1.22 51.70
N LEU A 222 8.95 -2.54 51.64
CA LEU A 222 8.07 -3.57 52.23
C LEU A 222 8.64 -4.28 53.48
N PHE A 223 9.81 -3.85 53.98
CA PHE A 223 10.42 -4.38 55.22
C PHE A 223 10.84 -3.28 56.22
N LEU A 224 10.14 -2.14 56.20
CA LEU A 224 10.21 -1.13 57.25
C LEU A 224 8.84 -0.90 57.87
N PHE A 225 8.30 -1.94 58.53
CA PHE A 225 7.35 -1.83 59.64
C PHE A 225 7.53 -3.04 60.56
#